data_AF-A0A3B6LGA9-F1
#
_entry.id   AF-A0A3B6LGA9-F1
#
_cell.length_a   1.000
_cell.length_b   1.000
_cell.length_c   1.000
_cell.angle_alpha   90.00
_cell.angle_beta   90.00
_cell.angle_gamma   90.00
#
_symmetry.space_group_name_H-M   'P 1'
#
loop_
_entity.id
_entity.type
_entity.pdbx_description
1 polymer ?
#
loop_
_entity_poly.entity_id
_entity_poly.type
_entity_poly.pdbx_seq_one_letter_code
_entity_poly.pdbx_strand_id
1 'polypeptide(L)'
;MEFSAPVPVPLPCLVVDHDGAGGEPCTTLLDISKGKQYQHHACDDAGNRRFRRWMTPHGWVLSWDTSTLATFLWSPQTSDKIDLPPLTPEQEIPLHSACSLSGKPATAGSFTVVAVEPEDTVVWYCHVGGDAAGGRGWVRHEYDMGSVTSPVVNGRSMQAKKFITRLTAVGGKFYFKSEGELGMLDFSPAPLLGSVPVADIERPPRTTSMALSFVELGGELYLVTAFLHYDIGGATSVLGCGVYKLDLAGKRWRKVRDIGDRAFLMCPQYFGGCCSATASGLRPNCVYWMGLCGDKLLRVIDIDGNEETHAVQDPCKDITGSNRNAIWMLPTDP
;
A
#
# COMPACT_ATOMS: atom_id res chain seq x y z
N MET A 1 -22.24 8.88 3.16
CA MET A 1 -20.83 8.98 2.75
C MET A 1 -20.89 9.38 1.29
N GLU A 2 -20.93 10.68 1.02
CA GLU A 2 -20.92 11.19 -0.35
C GLU A 2 -19.66 12.04 -0.47
N PHE A 3 -18.63 11.48 -1.13
CA PHE A 3 -17.68 12.36 -1.79
C PHE A 3 -18.50 13.29 -2.71
N SER A 4 -18.07 14.53 -2.94
CA SER A 4 -18.70 15.35 -4.00
C SER A 4 -18.47 14.75 -5.41
N ALA A 5 -17.73 13.64 -5.49
CA ALA A 5 -17.48 12.87 -6.68
C ALA A 5 -18.77 12.18 -7.19
N PRO A 6 -18.90 11.96 -8.52
CA PRO A 6 -19.94 11.11 -9.05
C PRO A 6 -19.82 9.70 -8.45
N VAL A 7 -20.96 9.09 -8.12
CA VAL A 7 -21.05 7.66 -7.83
C VAL A 7 -21.34 6.94 -9.16
N PRO A 8 -20.55 5.92 -9.55
CA PRO A 8 -19.40 5.35 -8.84
C PRO A 8 -18.13 6.21 -8.93
N VAL A 9 -17.29 6.10 -7.89
CA VAL A 9 -15.99 6.81 -7.80
C VAL A 9 -15.12 6.42 -9.01
N PRO A 10 -14.40 7.38 -9.65
CA PRO A 10 -13.49 7.06 -10.74
C PRO A 10 -12.27 6.30 -10.19
N LEU A 11 -12.24 4.99 -10.41
CA LEU A 11 -11.18 4.10 -9.93
C LEU A 11 -10.29 3.60 -11.07
N PRO A 12 -8.98 3.43 -10.83
CA PRO A 12 -8.24 3.83 -9.64
C PRO A 12 -8.09 5.35 -9.57
N CYS A 13 -7.98 5.90 -8.37
CA CYS A 13 -7.66 7.31 -8.15
C CYS A 13 -6.63 7.48 -7.03
N LEU A 14 -5.89 8.59 -7.08
CA LEU A 14 -5.09 9.03 -5.94
C LEU A 14 -5.98 9.76 -4.95
N VAL A 15 -5.96 9.30 -3.70
CA VAL A 15 -6.57 9.98 -2.56
C VAL A 15 -5.49 10.81 -1.91
N VAL A 16 -5.73 12.11 -1.82
CA VAL A 16 -4.77 13.09 -1.34
C VAL A 16 -5.39 13.83 -0.16
N ASP A 17 -4.79 13.65 1.01
CA ASP A 17 -5.14 14.44 2.20
C ASP A 17 -4.29 15.73 2.23
N HIS A 18 -4.94 16.87 2.41
CA HIS A 18 -4.26 18.16 2.45
C HIS A 18 -5.03 19.16 3.31
N ASP A 19 -4.36 20.24 3.68
CA ASP A 19 -5.02 21.40 4.28
C ASP A 19 -5.67 22.21 3.16
N GLY A 20 -6.95 22.55 3.29
CA GLY A 20 -7.70 23.40 2.37
C GLY A 20 -7.31 24.88 2.48
N ALA A 21 -7.96 25.73 1.69
CA ALA A 21 -7.62 27.15 1.60
C ALA A 21 -7.80 27.91 2.93
N GLY A 22 -8.67 27.43 3.82
CA GLY A 22 -8.86 27.96 5.18
C GLY A 22 -8.09 27.20 6.26
N GLY A 23 -7.22 26.24 5.89
CA GLY A 23 -6.48 25.38 6.82
C GLY A 23 -7.28 24.18 7.35
N GLU A 24 -8.49 23.96 6.84
CA GLU A 24 -9.33 22.82 7.20
C GLU A 24 -8.84 21.51 6.55
N PRO A 25 -8.94 20.34 7.21
CA PRO A 25 -8.62 19.07 6.59
C PRO A 25 -9.52 18.79 5.37
N CYS A 26 -8.89 18.56 4.22
CA CYS A 26 -9.56 18.25 2.96
C CYS A 26 -9.03 16.94 2.37
N THR A 27 -9.88 16.24 1.61
CA THR A 27 -9.49 15.06 0.85
C THR A 27 -9.86 15.28 -0.61
N THR A 28 -8.87 15.19 -1.51
CA THR A 28 -9.05 15.30 -2.95
C THR A 28 -8.85 13.93 -3.62
N LEU A 29 -9.76 13.55 -4.50
CA LEU A 29 -9.63 12.37 -5.37
C LEU A 29 -9.17 12.82 -6.75
N LEU A 30 -8.09 12.22 -7.24
CA LEU A 30 -7.50 12.53 -8.55
C LEU A 30 -7.64 11.33 -9.50
N ASP A 31 -8.43 11.50 -10.56
CA ASP A 31 -8.48 10.56 -11.68
C ASP A 31 -7.32 10.88 -12.63
N ILE A 32 -6.25 10.08 -12.53
CA ILE A 32 -5.03 10.26 -13.32
C ILE A 32 -5.27 9.99 -14.80
N SER A 33 -6.20 9.10 -15.15
CA SER A 33 -6.49 8.77 -16.55
C SER A 33 -7.11 9.95 -17.29
N LYS A 34 -7.95 10.75 -16.61
CA LYS A 34 -8.68 11.89 -17.18
C LYS A 34 -8.14 13.25 -16.77
N GLY A 35 -7.16 13.30 -15.87
CA GLY A 35 -6.67 14.54 -15.27
C GLY A 35 -7.75 15.30 -14.50
N LYS A 36 -8.76 14.61 -13.97
CA LYS A 36 -9.91 15.22 -13.26
C LYS A 36 -9.69 15.18 -11.75
N GLN A 37 -10.18 16.21 -11.06
CA GLN A 37 -10.11 16.33 -9.61
C GLN A 37 -11.52 16.41 -9.02
N TYR A 38 -11.73 15.73 -7.90
CA TYR A 38 -12.97 15.73 -7.15
C TYR A 38 -12.64 16.02 -5.68
N GLN A 39 -13.13 17.14 -5.17
CA GLN A 39 -12.76 17.63 -3.84
C GLN A 39 -13.85 17.35 -2.82
N HIS A 40 -13.50 16.73 -1.71
CA HIS A 40 -14.40 16.55 -0.59
C HIS A 40 -13.84 17.24 0.64
N HIS A 41 -14.54 18.27 1.09
CA HIS A 41 -14.29 18.87 2.39
C HIS A 41 -14.75 17.88 3.46
N ALA A 42 -13.85 17.52 4.38
CA ALA A 42 -14.27 16.81 5.57
C ALA A 42 -15.18 17.78 6.34
N CYS A 43 -16.49 17.57 6.26
CA CYS A 43 -17.45 18.34 7.04
C CYS A 43 -17.43 17.83 8.47
N ASP A 44 -16.32 18.01 9.18
CA ASP A 44 -16.17 17.79 10.61
C ASP A 44 -15.06 18.71 11.13
N ASP A 45 -15.20 19.21 12.37
CA ASP A 45 -14.20 20.01 13.07
C ASP A 45 -12.79 19.44 12.88
N ALA A 46 -11.80 20.33 12.78
CA ALA A 46 -10.40 20.04 12.41
C ALA A 46 -9.68 18.96 13.27
N GLY A 47 -10.33 18.41 14.30
CA GLY A 47 -9.83 17.30 15.12
C GLY A 47 -10.67 16.01 15.11
N ASN A 48 -11.81 15.94 14.42
CA ASN A 48 -12.74 14.81 14.55
C ASN A 48 -13.27 14.31 13.19
N ARG A 49 -12.37 13.87 12.30
CA ARG A 49 -12.79 13.12 11.10
C ARG A 49 -13.66 11.95 11.55
N ARG A 50 -14.97 11.99 11.26
CA ARG A 50 -15.90 10.92 11.63
C ARG A 50 -15.44 9.55 11.15
N PHE A 51 -14.73 9.49 10.03
CA PHE A 51 -14.20 8.24 9.50
C PHE A 51 -12.68 8.26 9.38
N ARG A 52 -12.04 7.23 9.93
CA ARG A 52 -10.67 6.85 9.60
C ARG A 52 -10.68 5.74 8.55
N ARG A 53 -9.74 5.80 7.60
CA ARG A 53 -9.75 4.94 6.42
C ARG A 53 -8.36 4.45 6.05
N TRP A 54 -8.29 3.19 5.62
CA TRP A 54 -7.08 2.56 5.12
C TRP A 54 -7.38 1.80 3.83
N MET A 55 -6.68 2.16 2.76
CA MET A 55 -6.83 1.55 1.45
C MET A 55 -6.18 0.18 1.43
N THR A 56 -6.79 -0.77 0.74
CA THR A 56 -6.24 -2.12 0.54
C THR A 56 -5.90 -2.36 -0.93
N PRO A 57 -4.90 -3.20 -1.23
CA PRO A 57 -4.60 -3.63 -2.61
C PRO A 57 -5.75 -4.34 -3.33
N HIS A 58 -6.74 -4.85 -2.58
CA HIS A 58 -7.92 -5.53 -3.11
C HIS A 58 -9.05 -4.56 -3.51
N GLY A 59 -8.83 -3.25 -3.44
CA GLY A 59 -9.82 -2.23 -3.79
C GLY A 59 -10.89 -1.97 -2.74
N TRP A 60 -10.86 -2.67 -1.60
CA TRP A 60 -11.69 -2.36 -0.44
C TRP A 60 -11.00 -1.35 0.46
N VAL A 61 -11.79 -0.60 1.24
CA VAL A 61 -11.30 0.39 2.19
C VAL A 61 -11.75 0.01 3.58
N LEU A 62 -10.81 -0.29 4.48
CA LEU A 62 -11.11 -0.43 5.90
C LEU A 62 -11.55 0.93 6.43
N SER A 63 -12.74 0.99 7.00
CA SER A 63 -13.36 2.20 7.53
C SER A 63 -13.73 2.02 9.00
N TRP A 64 -13.42 3.00 9.81
CA TRP A 64 -13.83 3.08 11.21
C TRP A 64 -14.55 4.40 11.47
N ASP A 65 -15.80 4.32 11.90
CA ASP A 65 -16.60 5.47 12.33
C ASP A 65 -16.27 5.80 13.79
N THR A 66 -15.59 6.90 14.06
CA THR A 66 -15.18 7.32 15.41
C THR A 66 -16.36 7.71 16.29
N SER A 67 -17.52 8.01 15.70
CA SER A 67 -18.73 8.39 16.44
C SER A 67 -19.57 7.19 16.89
N THR A 68 -19.64 6.14 16.07
CA THR A 68 -20.44 4.93 16.34
C THR A 68 -19.61 3.72 16.72
N LEU A 69 -18.28 3.82 16.57
CA LEU A 69 -17.30 2.72 16.70
C LEU A 69 -17.50 1.59 15.68
N ALA A 70 -18.36 1.79 14.68
CA ALA A 70 -18.59 0.81 13.63
C ALA A 70 -17.34 0.66 12.76
N THR A 71 -16.89 -0.58 12.58
CA THR A 71 -15.76 -0.93 11.72
C THR A 71 -16.26 -1.82 10.59
N PHE A 72 -15.94 -1.46 9.35
CA PHE A 72 -16.41 -2.19 8.16
C PHE A 72 -15.42 -2.05 7.01
N LEU A 73 -15.43 -3.02 6.09
CA LEU A 73 -14.84 -2.82 4.75
C LEU A 73 -15.88 -2.17 3.85
N TRP A 74 -15.47 -1.16 3.08
CA TRP A 74 -16.30 -0.47 2.11
C TRP A 74 -15.74 -0.63 0.69
N SER A 75 -16.62 -0.96 -0.25
CA SER A 75 -16.30 -0.98 -1.68
C SER A 75 -16.59 0.40 -2.29
N PRO A 76 -15.58 1.14 -2.77
CA PRO A 76 -15.80 2.42 -3.46
C PRO A 76 -16.49 2.27 -4.81
N GLN A 77 -16.46 1.07 -5.39
CA GLN A 77 -17.02 0.78 -6.70
C GLN A 77 -18.51 0.47 -6.64
N THR A 78 -18.93 -0.33 -5.66
CA THR A 78 -20.32 -0.84 -5.52
C THR A 78 -21.07 -0.22 -4.35
N SER A 79 -20.38 0.50 -3.47
CA SER A 79 -20.88 0.97 -2.16
C SER A 79 -21.26 -0.13 -1.17
N ASP A 80 -20.92 -1.39 -1.48
CA ASP A 80 -21.13 -2.52 -0.58
C ASP A 80 -20.31 -2.36 0.71
N LYS A 81 -20.83 -2.97 1.78
CA LYS A 81 -20.18 -3.01 3.08
C LYS A 81 -20.12 -4.42 3.63
N ILE A 82 -19.02 -4.73 4.31
CA ILE A 82 -18.84 -5.95 5.09
C ILE A 82 -18.51 -5.52 6.52
N ASP A 83 -19.41 -5.83 7.45
CA ASP A 83 -19.22 -5.50 8.85
C ASP A 83 -18.05 -6.31 9.43
N LEU A 84 -17.23 -5.62 10.22
CA LEU A 84 -16.11 -6.18 10.96
C LEU A 84 -16.39 -6.08 12.47
N PRO A 85 -15.66 -6.81 13.32
CA PRO A 85 -15.66 -6.52 14.75
C PRO A 85 -15.39 -5.03 15.01
N PRO A 86 -16.13 -4.38 15.93
CA PRO A 86 -15.91 -2.97 16.22
C PRO A 86 -14.56 -2.76 16.92
N LEU A 87 -13.84 -1.70 16.55
CA LEU A 87 -12.70 -1.19 17.31
C LEU A 87 -13.22 -0.42 18.53
N THR A 88 -12.61 -0.63 19.69
CA THR A 88 -12.93 0.16 20.89
C THR A 88 -12.19 1.51 20.89
N PRO A 89 -12.59 2.50 21.70
CA PRO A 89 -11.90 3.79 21.77
C PRO A 89 -10.42 3.68 22.18
N GLU A 90 -10.04 2.62 22.90
CA GLU A 90 -8.67 2.33 23.29
C GLU A 90 -7.86 1.65 22.17
N GLN A 91 -8.53 1.15 21.12
CA GLN A 91 -7.91 0.50 19.98
C GLN A 91 -7.76 1.50 18.83
N GLU A 92 -6.63 2.18 18.81
CA GLU A 92 -6.34 3.18 17.78
C GLU A 92 -5.35 2.63 16.75
N ILE A 93 -5.86 2.18 15.60
CA ILE A 93 -5.01 1.89 14.44
C ILE A 93 -4.45 3.24 13.92
N PRO A 94 -3.12 3.40 13.78
CA PRO A 94 -2.53 4.63 13.25
C PRO A 94 -2.99 4.93 11.81
N LEU A 95 -3.23 6.20 11.46
CA LEU A 95 -3.77 6.62 10.16
C LEU A 95 -2.90 6.21 8.95
N HIS A 96 -1.59 6.03 9.15
CA HIS A 96 -0.64 5.65 8.09
C HIS A 96 -0.30 4.15 8.09
N SER A 97 -1.10 3.34 8.79
CA SER A 97 -0.96 1.90 8.79
C SER A 97 -1.24 1.32 7.40
N ALA A 98 -0.48 0.30 7.03
CA ALA A 98 -0.72 -0.45 5.81
C ALA A 98 -1.86 -1.44 6.03
N CYS A 99 -2.91 -1.42 5.21
CA CYS A 99 -4.00 -2.39 5.33
C CYS A 99 -3.99 -3.39 4.17
N SER A 100 -4.12 -4.67 4.49
CA SER A 100 -4.16 -5.76 3.51
C SER A 100 -5.12 -6.85 3.95
N LEU A 101 -5.63 -7.60 2.98
CA LEU A 101 -6.65 -8.64 3.16
C LEU A 101 -6.06 -9.97 2.68
N SER A 102 -6.24 -11.05 3.43
CA SER A 102 -5.65 -12.35 3.07
C SER A 102 -6.25 -12.96 1.79
N GLY A 103 -7.40 -12.45 1.34
CA GLY A 103 -8.04 -12.81 0.08
C GLY A 103 -9.19 -11.87 -0.25
N LYS A 104 -9.84 -12.12 -1.40
CA LYS A 104 -10.97 -11.33 -1.89
C LYS A 104 -12.12 -11.36 -0.88
N PRO A 105 -12.61 -10.20 -0.40
CA PRO A 105 -13.77 -10.15 0.49
C PRO A 105 -15.00 -10.71 -0.22
N ALA A 106 -15.60 -11.75 0.36
CA ALA A 106 -16.85 -12.33 -0.08
C ALA A 106 -17.75 -12.51 1.14
N THR A 107 -19.05 -12.24 1.00
CA THR A 107 -20.02 -12.30 2.11
C THR A 107 -20.08 -13.68 2.79
N ALA A 108 -19.71 -14.75 2.08
CA ALA A 108 -19.67 -16.12 2.59
C ALA A 108 -18.23 -16.67 2.79
N GLY A 109 -17.19 -15.91 2.48
CA GLY A 109 -15.80 -16.35 2.55
C GLY A 109 -15.14 -15.97 3.88
N SER A 110 -14.23 -16.80 4.37
CA SER A 110 -13.38 -16.46 5.50
C SER A 110 -12.10 -15.75 5.04
N PHE A 111 -11.77 -14.61 5.61
CA PHE A 111 -10.50 -13.91 5.35
C PHE A 111 -10.01 -13.15 6.59
N THR A 112 -8.77 -12.70 6.55
CA THR A 112 -8.12 -11.95 7.63
C THR A 112 -7.85 -10.54 7.16
N VAL A 113 -8.27 -9.55 7.96
CA VAL A 113 -7.88 -8.15 7.79
C VAL A 113 -6.63 -7.91 8.61
N VAL A 114 -5.60 -7.30 8.03
CA VAL A 114 -4.35 -6.95 8.73
C VAL A 114 -4.04 -5.48 8.51
N ALA A 115 -3.72 -4.77 9.59
CA ALA A 115 -3.15 -3.43 9.55
C ALA A 115 -1.77 -3.43 10.23
N VAL A 116 -0.73 -3.01 9.51
CA VAL A 116 0.65 -2.92 10.03
C VAL A 116 0.92 -1.49 10.47
N GLU A 117 1.31 -1.31 11.72
CA GLU A 117 1.68 0.02 12.22
C GLU A 117 2.97 0.50 11.55
N PRO A 118 3.04 1.79 11.15
CA PRO A 118 4.23 2.34 10.52
C PRO A 118 5.34 2.51 11.56
N GLU A 119 6.56 2.08 11.21
CA GLU A 119 7.77 2.27 12.03
C GLU A 119 7.71 1.63 13.43
N ASP A 120 6.79 0.70 13.65
CA ASP A 120 6.64 -0.05 14.90
C ASP A 120 6.49 -1.56 14.65
N THR A 121 6.70 -2.36 15.68
CA THR A 121 6.66 -3.82 15.64
C THR A 121 5.28 -4.37 16.00
N VAL A 122 4.23 -3.74 15.46
CA VAL A 122 2.83 -4.05 15.78
C VAL A 122 2.03 -4.36 14.52
N VAL A 123 1.22 -5.41 14.58
CA VAL A 123 0.14 -5.68 13.63
C VAL A 123 -1.20 -5.76 14.36
N TRP A 124 -2.23 -5.18 13.76
CA TRP A 124 -3.62 -5.38 14.13
C TRP A 124 -4.25 -6.36 13.17
N TYR A 125 -5.04 -7.30 13.68
CA TYR A 125 -5.78 -8.19 12.80
C TYR A 125 -7.13 -8.59 13.37
N CYS A 126 -8.05 -8.95 12.49
CA CYS A 126 -9.27 -9.68 12.82
C CYS A 126 -9.60 -10.70 11.73
N HIS A 127 -10.27 -11.77 12.12
CA HIS A 127 -10.82 -12.76 11.20
C HIS A 127 -12.27 -12.42 10.87
N VAL A 128 -12.64 -12.53 9.61
CA VAL A 128 -13.97 -12.26 9.07
C VAL A 128 -14.49 -13.55 8.47
N GLY A 129 -15.69 -13.98 8.85
CA GLY A 129 -16.32 -15.22 8.37
C GLY A 129 -15.74 -16.50 9.00
N GLY A 130 -16.57 -17.55 9.07
CA GLY A 130 -16.24 -18.87 9.63
C GLY A 130 -16.71 -19.10 11.08
N ASP A 131 -16.91 -20.38 11.46
CA ASP A 131 -17.30 -20.84 12.81
C ASP A 131 -16.16 -20.76 13.84
N ALA A 132 -15.23 -19.82 13.67
CA ALA A 132 -14.02 -19.77 14.48
C ALA A 132 -14.35 -19.46 15.96
N ALA A 133 -14.13 -20.46 16.81
CA ALA A 133 -14.14 -20.39 18.27
C ALA A 133 -13.03 -19.48 18.87
N GLY A 134 -12.32 -18.71 18.03
CA GLY A 134 -11.32 -17.72 18.42
C GLY A 134 -11.93 -16.31 18.35
N GLY A 135 -11.64 -15.49 19.37
CA GLY A 135 -12.34 -14.24 19.68
C GLY A 135 -12.75 -13.37 18.49
N ARG A 136 -14.03 -12.96 18.50
CA ARG A 136 -14.69 -12.10 17.50
C ARG A 136 -14.26 -10.63 17.63
N GLY A 137 -12.95 -10.35 17.67
CA GLY A 137 -12.43 -9.03 18.00
C GLY A 137 -11.12 -8.72 17.29
N TRP A 138 -10.78 -7.43 17.28
CA TRP A 138 -9.46 -6.97 16.88
C TRP A 138 -8.41 -7.39 17.88
N VAL A 139 -7.31 -7.94 17.39
CA VAL A 139 -6.14 -8.33 18.17
C VAL A 139 -4.98 -7.41 17.79
N ARG A 140 -4.38 -6.77 18.80
CA ARG A 140 -3.09 -6.10 18.68
C ARG A 140 -1.99 -7.11 18.99
N HIS A 141 -1.10 -7.36 18.05
CA HIS A 141 0.00 -8.30 18.20
C HIS A 141 1.35 -7.60 18.00
N GLU A 142 2.19 -7.67 19.02
CA GLU A 142 3.59 -7.26 18.93
C GLU A 142 4.43 -8.43 18.42
N TYR A 143 5.28 -8.16 17.44
CA TYR A 143 6.24 -9.11 16.89
C TYR A 143 7.68 -8.64 17.13
N ASP A 144 8.66 -9.51 16.93
CA ASP A 144 10.07 -9.16 17.04
C ASP A 144 10.83 -9.67 15.80
N MET A 145 11.47 -8.76 15.07
CA MET A 145 12.36 -9.08 13.93
C MET A 145 13.82 -8.72 14.24
N GLY A 146 14.13 -8.45 15.51
CA GLY A 146 15.42 -7.95 15.96
C GLY A 146 15.63 -6.47 15.69
N SER A 147 16.88 -6.04 15.80
CA SER A 147 17.29 -4.65 15.61
C SER A 147 18.47 -4.51 14.66
N VAL A 148 18.60 -3.34 14.06
CA VAL A 148 19.79 -2.91 13.34
C VAL A 148 20.55 -1.90 14.21
N THR A 149 21.86 -2.07 14.32
CA THR A 149 22.72 -1.14 15.03
C THR A 149 23.42 -0.25 14.02
N SER A 150 23.22 1.07 14.11
CA SER A 150 23.93 2.02 13.27
C SER A 150 25.41 2.10 13.66
N PRO A 151 26.31 2.45 12.71
CA PRO A 151 27.70 2.76 13.03
C PRO A 151 27.78 3.83 14.12
N VAL A 152 28.77 3.72 15.01
CA VAL A 152 28.96 4.71 16.07
C VAL A 152 29.32 6.06 15.45
N VAL A 153 28.46 7.06 15.63
CA VAL A 153 28.73 8.45 15.23
C VAL A 153 28.79 9.29 16.50
N ASN A 154 29.89 10.03 16.69
CA ASN A 154 30.12 10.86 17.89
C ASN A 154 30.04 10.09 19.22
N GLY A 155 30.50 8.83 19.25
CA GLY A 155 30.49 8.00 20.45
C GLY A 155 29.12 7.44 20.85
N ARG A 156 28.09 7.60 20.02
CA ARG A 156 26.74 7.04 20.22
C ARG A 156 26.45 6.01 19.12
N SER A 157 26.08 4.80 19.51
CA SER A 157 25.40 3.84 18.65
C SER A 157 23.88 4.04 18.78
N MET A 158 23.16 3.94 17.67
CA MET A 158 21.70 3.91 17.69
C MET A 158 21.23 2.50 17.33
N GLN A 159 20.32 1.95 18.11
CA GLN A 159 19.61 0.73 17.74
C GLN A 159 18.23 1.11 17.25
N ALA A 160 17.86 0.61 16.07
CA ALA A 160 16.52 0.73 15.53
C ALA A 160 15.91 -0.67 15.41
N LYS A 161 14.67 -0.84 15.85
CA LYS A 161 13.94 -2.11 15.65
C LYS A 161 13.69 -2.33 14.17
N LYS A 162 13.72 -3.58 13.73
CA LYS A 162 13.27 -3.97 12.40
C LYS A 162 11.75 -4.15 12.43
N PHE A 163 11.06 -3.51 11.50
CA PHE A 163 9.59 -3.55 11.38
C PHE A 163 9.18 -3.94 9.96
N ILE A 164 7.98 -4.51 9.84
CA ILE A 164 7.41 -4.99 8.58
C ILE A 164 7.15 -3.79 7.68
N THR A 165 7.65 -3.86 6.45
CA THR A 165 7.32 -2.89 5.40
C THR A 165 6.78 -3.58 4.16
N ARG A 166 5.84 -2.93 3.46
CA ARG A 166 5.31 -3.37 2.16
C ARG A 166 4.70 -4.77 2.22
N LEU A 167 3.61 -4.92 2.98
CA LEU A 167 2.90 -6.18 3.16
C LEU A 167 1.98 -6.47 1.97
N THR A 168 2.06 -7.64 1.38
CA THR A 168 1.15 -8.07 0.29
C THR A 168 0.64 -9.48 0.54
N ALA A 169 -0.66 -9.68 0.38
CA ALA A 169 -1.29 -10.96 0.60
C ALA A 169 -1.30 -11.79 -0.68
N VAL A 170 -0.92 -13.07 -0.60
CA VAL A 170 -1.03 -14.04 -1.68
C VAL A 170 -1.39 -15.40 -1.08
N GLY A 171 -2.49 -16.00 -1.55
CA GLY A 171 -2.92 -17.34 -1.13
C GLY A 171 -3.16 -17.46 0.38
N GLY A 172 -3.77 -16.46 1.02
CA GLY A 172 -4.08 -16.48 2.46
C GLY A 172 -2.94 -16.08 3.39
N LYS A 173 -1.71 -15.93 2.87
CA LYS A 173 -0.52 -15.52 3.63
C LYS A 173 -0.09 -14.13 3.23
N PHE A 174 0.67 -13.46 4.10
CA PHE A 174 1.20 -12.13 3.82
C PHE A 174 2.71 -12.16 3.69
N TYR A 175 3.22 -11.53 2.65
CA TYR A 175 4.65 -11.47 2.34
C TYR A 175 5.16 -10.04 2.47
N PHE A 176 6.39 -9.88 2.96
CA PHE A 176 7.03 -8.59 3.17
C PHE A 176 8.55 -8.69 2.99
N LYS A 177 9.22 -7.55 2.83
CA LYS A 177 10.68 -7.55 2.64
C LYS A 177 11.37 -7.80 3.98
N SER A 178 12.23 -8.81 4.03
CA SER A 178 13.19 -9.03 5.10
C SER A 178 14.63 -8.99 4.57
N GLU A 179 15.62 -8.85 5.46
CA GLU A 179 17.04 -8.90 5.09
C GLU A 179 17.43 -10.30 4.64
N GLY A 180 17.93 -10.43 3.41
CA GLY A 180 18.41 -11.70 2.84
C GLY A 180 17.33 -12.74 2.51
N GLU A 181 16.08 -12.54 2.93
CA GLU A 181 14.97 -13.48 2.73
C GLU A 181 13.65 -12.75 2.45
N LEU A 182 12.64 -13.49 2.00
CA LEU A 182 11.26 -13.01 1.90
C LEU A 182 10.54 -13.35 3.20
N GLY A 183 10.12 -12.33 3.96
CA GLY A 183 9.33 -12.53 5.18
C GLY A 183 7.92 -12.99 4.86
N MET A 184 7.35 -13.81 5.75
CA MET A 184 6.00 -14.36 5.63
C MET A 184 5.28 -14.27 6.97
N LEU A 185 4.00 -13.93 6.94
CA LEU A 185 3.08 -13.95 8.08
C LEU A 185 1.86 -14.81 7.72
N ASP A 186 1.60 -15.82 8.55
CA ASP A 186 0.45 -16.73 8.44
C ASP A 186 -0.46 -16.53 9.66
N PHE A 187 -1.78 -16.51 9.47
CA PHE A 187 -2.75 -16.24 10.53
C PHE A 187 -3.64 -17.46 10.77
N SER A 188 -3.04 -18.52 11.32
CA SER A 188 -3.71 -19.82 11.52
C SER A 188 -3.45 -20.37 12.92
N PRO A 189 -4.20 -19.97 13.98
CA PRO A 189 -5.16 -18.86 14.12
C PRO A 189 -4.54 -17.56 14.67
N ALA A 190 -3.27 -17.59 15.04
CA ALA A 190 -2.49 -16.44 15.50
C ALA A 190 -1.38 -16.13 14.48
N PRO A 191 -0.86 -14.89 14.44
CA PRO A 191 0.23 -14.53 13.56
C PRO A 191 1.47 -15.39 13.84
N LEU A 192 1.91 -16.12 12.83
CA LEU A 192 3.16 -16.87 12.81
C LEU A 192 4.11 -16.20 11.82
N LEU A 193 5.20 -15.64 12.36
CA LEU A 193 6.28 -15.08 11.57
C LEU A 193 7.15 -16.21 11.01
N GLY A 194 7.45 -16.14 9.71
CA GLY A 194 8.35 -17.05 9.04
C GLY A 194 9.08 -16.37 7.88
N SER A 195 9.85 -17.15 7.13
CA SER A 195 10.58 -16.66 5.97
C SER A 195 10.67 -17.71 4.87
N VAL A 196 10.90 -17.24 3.65
CA VAL A 196 11.20 -18.04 2.47
C VAL A 196 12.59 -17.62 1.97
N PRO A 197 13.54 -18.56 1.84
CA PRO A 197 14.88 -18.24 1.37
C PRO A 197 14.82 -18.02 -0.15
N VAL A 198 14.71 -16.75 -0.55
CA VAL A 198 14.64 -16.32 -1.95
C VAL A 198 15.86 -15.45 -2.23
N ALA A 199 16.64 -15.80 -3.25
CA ALA A 199 17.80 -15.00 -3.64
C ALA A 199 17.38 -13.57 -3.99
N ASP A 200 18.13 -12.58 -3.51
CA ASP A 200 17.91 -11.18 -3.89
C ASP A 200 18.18 -10.95 -5.38
N ILE A 201 17.57 -9.91 -5.94
CA ILE A 201 17.77 -9.52 -7.34
C ILE A 201 19.11 -8.81 -7.53
N GLU A 202 19.72 -9.01 -8.70
CA GLU A 202 20.94 -8.31 -9.07
C GLU A 202 20.70 -6.81 -9.21
N ARG A 203 21.66 -6.01 -8.72
CA ARG A 203 21.62 -4.55 -8.81
C ARG A 203 22.36 -4.10 -10.08
N PRO A 204 21.72 -3.33 -10.98
CA PRO A 204 22.40 -2.75 -12.12
C PRO A 204 23.57 -1.86 -11.67
N PRO A 205 24.63 -1.73 -12.49
CA PRO A 205 25.72 -0.79 -12.22
C PRO A 205 25.20 0.63 -11.97
N ARG A 206 25.88 1.40 -11.11
CA ARG A 206 25.54 2.77 -10.68
C ARG A 206 24.36 2.90 -9.71
N THR A 207 23.65 1.80 -9.41
CA THR A 207 22.60 1.77 -8.38
C THR A 207 23.22 2.01 -7.01
N THR A 208 22.82 3.09 -6.34
CA THR A 208 23.22 3.37 -4.95
C THR A 208 22.13 3.00 -3.95
N SER A 209 20.87 2.95 -4.40
CA SER A 209 19.71 2.59 -3.58
C SER A 209 18.63 1.94 -4.43
N MET A 210 17.70 1.25 -3.77
CA MET A 210 16.56 0.61 -4.40
C MET A 210 15.29 0.96 -3.64
N ALA A 211 14.27 1.38 -4.39
CA ALA A 211 12.90 1.32 -3.90
C ALA A 211 12.29 0.00 -4.37
N LEU A 212 11.43 -0.61 -3.56
CA LEU A 212 10.72 -1.83 -3.92
C LEU A 212 9.28 -1.76 -3.46
N SER A 213 8.40 -2.57 -4.04
CA SER A 213 7.07 -2.84 -3.52
C SER A 213 6.62 -4.20 -4.01
N PHE A 214 5.64 -4.79 -3.33
CA PHE A 214 5.04 -6.04 -3.75
C PHE A 214 3.64 -5.80 -4.31
N VAL A 215 3.24 -6.64 -5.25
CA VAL A 215 1.91 -6.61 -5.88
C VAL A 215 1.42 -8.04 -6.01
N GLU A 216 0.17 -8.25 -5.66
CA GLU A 216 -0.54 -9.49 -5.99
C GLU A 216 -1.19 -9.33 -7.35
N LEU A 217 -1.03 -10.34 -8.21
CA LEU A 217 -1.70 -10.44 -9.49
C LEU A 217 -2.01 -11.92 -9.77
N GLY A 218 -3.30 -12.27 -9.82
CA GLY A 218 -3.76 -13.60 -10.24
C GLY A 218 -3.34 -14.75 -9.31
N GLY A 219 -3.20 -14.49 -8.00
CA GLY A 219 -2.72 -15.44 -7.00
C GLY A 219 -1.20 -15.56 -6.96
N GLU A 220 -0.47 -14.65 -7.60
CA GLU A 220 0.99 -14.68 -7.70
C GLU A 220 1.62 -13.41 -7.13
N LEU A 221 2.79 -13.55 -6.49
CA LEU A 221 3.52 -12.44 -5.90
C LEU A 221 4.50 -11.84 -6.91
N TYR A 222 4.36 -10.55 -7.16
CA TYR A 222 5.31 -9.76 -7.95
C TYR A 222 6.10 -8.81 -7.04
N LEU A 223 7.40 -8.71 -7.28
CA LEU A 223 8.29 -7.69 -6.76
C LEU A 223 8.53 -6.66 -7.86
N VAL A 224 8.22 -5.40 -7.58
CA VAL A 224 8.62 -4.28 -8.43
C VAL A 224 9.74 -3.55 -7.72
N THR A 225 10.80 -3.22 -8.45
CA THR A 225 11.90 -2.42 -7.93
C THR A 225 12.18 -1.25 -8.84
N ALA A 226 12.51 -0.10 -8.26
CA ALA A 226 13.18 0.97 -8.97
C ALA A 226 14.62 1.06 -8.50
N PHE A 227 15.53 1.17 -9.45
CA PHE A 227 16.95 1.37 -9.22
C PHE A 227 17.24 2.86 -9.22
N LEU A 228 17.80 3.36 -8.12
CA LEU A 228 18.00 4.79 -7.89
C LEU A 228 19.48 5.11 -7.80
N HIS A 229 19.85 6.28 -8.31
CA HIS A 229 21.12 6.93 -8.03
C HIS A 229 20.89 8.06 -7.03
N TYR A 230 21.74 8.13 -6.01
CA TYR A 230 21.74 9.13 -4.95
C TYR A 230 23.10 9.81 -4.94
N ASP A 231 23.07 11.14 -4.93
CA ASP A 231 24.23 11.98 -4.63
C ASP A 231 24.08 12.61 -3.24
N ILE A 232 25.04 13.45 -2.85
CA ILE A 232 25.11 14.11 -1.53
C ILE A 232 23.83 14.93 -1.21
N GLY A 233 22.99 15.24 -2.21
CA GLY A 233 21.71 15.95 -2.08
C GLY A 233 20.43 15.10 -2.08
N GLY A 234 20.50 13.77 -2.17
CA GLY A 234 19.32 12.88 -2.25
C GLY A 234 19.24 12.08 -3.55
N ALA A 235 18.08 11.46 -3.81
CA ALA A 235 17.85 10.70 -5.03
C ALA A 235 17.92 11.64 -6.24
N THR A 236 18.89 11.44 -7.12
CA THR A 236 19.10 12.32 -8.27
C THR A 236 18.48 11.78 -9.54
N SER A 237 18.36 10.45 -9.69
CA SER A 237 17.72 9.86 -10.87
C SER A 237 17.18 8.45 -10.64
N VAL A 238 16.18 8.08 -11.45
CA VAL A 238 15.71 6.71 -11.61
C VAL A 238 16.48 6.09 -12.78
N LEU A 239 17.31 5.10 -12.48
CA LEU A 239 18.12 4.38 -13.47
C LEU A 239 17.31 3.32 -14.21
N GLY A 240 16.23 2.84 -13.59
CA GLY A 240 15.24 2.00 -14.22
C GLY A 240 14.34 1.26 -13.25
N CYS A 241 13.48 0.41 -13.82
CA CYS A 241 12.49 -0.38 -13.09
C CYS A 241 12.58 -1.85 -13.50
N GLY A 242 12.46 -2.74 -12.55
CA GLY A 242 12.37 -4.18 -12.79
C GLY A 242 11.13 -4.75 -12.15
N VAL A 243 10.38 -5.54 -12.91
CA VAL A 243 9.27 -6.35 -12.41
C VAL A 243 9.70 -7.80 -12.39
N TYR A 244 9.45 -8.47 -11.27
CA TYR A 244 9.84 -9.85 -11.05
C TYR A 244 8.69 -10.65 -10.46
N LYS A 245 8.46 -11.84 -10.97
CA LYS A 245 7.51 -12.81 -10.42
C LYS A 245 8.25 -13.77 -9.49
N LEU A 246 7.65 -14.08 -8.34
CA LEU A 246 8.18 -15.09 -7.43
C LEU A 246 8.00 -16.50 -8.01
N ASP A 247 9.11 -17.23 -8.14
CA ASP A 247 9.12 -18.66 -8.39
C ASP A 247 9.41 -19.39 -7.07
N LEU A 248 8.36 -19.82 -6.37
CA LEU A 248 8.46 -20.49 -5.07
C LEU A 248 9.22 -21.82 -5.17
N ALA A 249 9.02 -22.60 -6.24
CA ALA A 249 9.68 -23.88 -6.42
C ALA A 249 11.19 -23.69 -6.67
N GLY A 250 11.54 -22.72 -7.51
CA GLY A 250 12.92 -22.34 -7.80
C GLY A 250 13.56 -21.42 -6.77
N LYS A 251 12.81 -20.96 -5.75
CA LYS A 251 13.25 -20.04 -4.69
C LYS A 251 13.95 -18.78 -5.23
N ARG A 252 13.38 -18.18 -6.28
CA ARG A 252 13.99 -17.03 -6.98
C ARG A 252 12.98 -16.05 -7.55
N TRP A 253 13.45 -14.84 -7.81
CA TRP A 253 12.74 -13.84 -8.60
C TRP A 253 13.02 -14.04 -10.08
N ARG A 254 11.97 -14.10 -10.92
CA ARG A 254 12.09 -14.15 -12.38
C ARG A 254 11.66 -12.83 -12.99
N LYS A 255 12.56 -12.16 -13.72
CA LYS A 255 12.23 -10.88 -14.41
C LYS A 255 11.10 -11.12 -15.41
N VAL A 256 10.12 -10.23 -15.41
CA VAL A 256 8.97 -10.20 -16.32
C VAL A 256 9.02 -8.90 -17.10
N ARG A 257 8.75 -8.97 -18.40
CA ARG A 257 8.69 -7.81 -19.30
C ARG A 257 7.28 -7.41 -19.69
N ASP A 258 6.32 -8.30 -19.46
CA ASP A 258 4.94 -8.12 -19.85
C ASP A 258 3.99 -8.64 -18.75
N ILE A 259 3.17 -7.74 -18.21
CA ILE A 259 2.08 -8.05 -17.27
C ILE A 259 0.69 -7.97 -17.95
N GLY A 260 0.65 -7.80 -19.27
CA GLY A 260 -0.55 -7.73 -20.07
C GLY A 260 -1.35 -6.43 -19.89
N ASP A 261 -2.68 -6.54 -19.92
CA ASP A 261 -3.60 -5.43 -19.64
C ASP A 261 -3.68 -5.11 -18.14
N ARG A 262 -2.52 -4.85 -17.53
CA ARG A 262 -2.40 -4.51 -16.11
C ARG A 262 -1.56 -3.26 -15.94
N ALA A 263 -1.95 -2.48 -14.95
CA ALA A 263 -1.16 -1.37 -14.43
C ALA A 263 -0.84 -1.63 -12.95
N PHE A 264 0.43 -1.55 -12.59
CA PHE A 264 0.86 -1.63 -11.19
C PHE A 264 0.90 -0.24 -10.58
N LEU A 265 0.25 -0.07 -9.43
CA LEU A 265 0.01 1.21 -8.77
C LEU A 265 0.67 1.19 -7.39
N MET A 266 1.57 2.13 -7.15
CA MET A 266 2.45 2.13 -5.99
C MET A 266 2.51 3.50 -5.32
N CYS A 267 2.59 3.47 -4.00
CA CYS A 267 2.88 4.64 -3.16
C CYS A 267 4.02 4.32 -2.17
N PRO A 268 4.61 5.35 -1.53
CA PRO A 268 5.65 5.14 -0.55
C PRO A 268 5.22 4.30 0.65
N GLN A 269 6.24 3.79 1.32
CA GLN A 269 6.27 2.93 2.52
C GLN A 269 5.49 1.60 2.50
N TYR A 270 4.26 1.46 1.96
CA TYR A 270 3.52 0.19 2.17
C TYR A 270 2.50 -0.27 1.12
N PHE A 271 2.17 0.54 0.10
CA PHE A 271 1.09 0.18 -0.84
C PHE A 271 1.61 -0.26 -2.21
N GLY A 272 1.17 -1.43 -2.66
CA GLY A 272 1.30 -1.90 -4.03
C GLY A 272 0.06 -2.69 -4.41
N GLY A 273 -0.55 -2.36 -5.53
CA GLY A 273 -1.68 -3.10 -6.07
C GLY A 273 -1.73 -3.01 -7.59
N CYS A 274 -2.74 -3.67 -8.18
CA CYS A 274 -2.93 -3.68 -9.61
C CYS A 274 -4.38 -3.42 -10.00
N CYS A 275 -4.59 -3.10 -11.27
CA CYS A 275 -5.91 -3.01 -11.90
C CYS A 275 -5.79 -3.28 -13.40
N SER A 276 -6.93 -3.54 -14.07
CA SER A 276 -7.01 -3.54 -15.53
C SER A 276 -6.67 -2.15 -16.08
N ALA A 277 -5.65 -2.08 -16.92
CA ALA A 277 -5.19 -0.80 -17.43
C ALA A 277 -6.21 -0.17 -18.37
N THR A 278 -6.65 -0.90 -19.40
CA THR A 278 -7.59 -0.37 -20.40
C THR A 278 -8.95 -0.01 -19.82
N ALA A 279 -9.51 -0.83 -18.93
CA ALA A 279 -10.77 -0.53 -18.25
C ALA A 279 -10.69 0.74 -17.39
N SER A 280 -9.50 1.03 -16.87
CA SER A 280 -9.20 2.21 -16.06
C SER A 280 -8.65 3.40 -16.85
N GLY A 281 -8.56 3.31 -18.18
CA GLY A 281 -7.98 4.37 -19.02
C GLY A 281 -6.48 4.61 -18.78
N LEU A 282 -5.78 3.66 -18.17
CA LEU A 282 -4.35 3.67 -17.95
C LEU A 282 -3.62 2.96 -19.10
N ARG A 283 -2.31 3.15 -19.17
CA ARG A 283 -1.45 2.44 -20.13
C ARG A 283 -1.19 1.02 -19.61
N PRO A 284 -1.41 -0.01 -20.45
CA PRO A 284 -1.08 -1.39 -20.09
C PRO A 284 0.44 -1.56 -19.94
N ASN A 285 0.84 -2.63 -19.27
CA ASN A 285 2.24 -2.99 -19.03
C ASN A 285 3.08 -1.86 -18.40
N CYS A 286 2.49 -1.10 -17.48
CA CYS A 286 3.14 0.07 -16.87
C CYS A 286 3.11 0.01 -15.33
N VAL A 287 4.13 0.61 -14.73
CA VAL A 287 4.21 0.93 -13.30
C VAL A 287 3.95 2.42 -13.09
N TYR A 288 3.00 2.73 -12.21
CA TYR A 288 2.63 4.06 -11.78
C TYR A 288 3.09 4.25 -10.32
N TRP A 289 4.20 4.95 -10.14
CA TRP A 289 4.86 5.08 -8.84
C TRP A 289 4.84 6.52 -8.32
N MET A 290 4.08 6.73 -7.25
CA MET A 290 3.99 8.02 -6.57
C MET A 290 5.16 8.22 -5.61
N GLY A 291 5.83 9.37 -5.66
CA GLY A 291 6.82 9.80 -4.66
C GLY A 291 8.07 8.94 -4.57
N LEU A 292 8.46 8.32 -5.69
CA LEU A 292 9.56 7.37 -5.77
C LEU A 292 10.90 7.93 -5.26
N CYS A 293 11.19 9.20 -5.55
CA CYS A 293 12.44 9.86 -5.18
C CYS A 293 12.32 10.72 -3.91
N GLY A 294 11.30 10.47 -3.08
CA GLY A 294 10.97 11.35 -1.95
C GLY A 294 10.35 12.69 -2.37
N ASP A 295 9.97 12.81 -3.65
CA ASP A 295 9.25 13.95 -4.20
C ASP A 295 7.73 13.72 -4.16
N LYS A 296 6.96 14.68 -4.67
CA LYS A 296 5.50 14.58 -4.84
C LYS A 296 5.13 14.35 -6.30
N LEU A 297 5.96 13.62 -7.05
CA LEU A 297 5.76 13.37 -8.48
C LEU A 297 5.37 11.91 -8.75
N LEU A 298 4.47 11.74 -9.72
CA LEU A 298 4.07 10.44 -10.25
C LEU A 298 4.97 10.08 -11.42
N ARG A 299 5.59 8.90 -11.37
CA ARG A 299 6.36 8.34 -12.47
C ARG A 299 5.58 7.22 -13.14
N VAL A 300 5.47 7.26 -14.45
CA VAL A 300 4.89 6.20 -15.27
C VAL A 300 6.01 5.54 -16.07
N ILE A 301 6.27 4.29 -15.75
CA ILE A 301 7.42 3.52 -16.24
C ILE A 301 6.89 2.34 -17.05
N ASP A 302 7.31 2.23 -18.31
CA ASP A 302 7.04 1.07 -19.15
C ASP A 302 7.93 -0.10 -18.69
N ILE A 303 7.34 -1.28 -18.56
CA ILE A 303 8.05 -2.48 -18.08
C ILE A 303 8.94 -3.08 -19.18
N ASP A 304 8.56 -2.95 -20.45
CA ASP A 304 9.33 -3.43 -21.61
C ASP A 304 10.20 -2.32 -22.23
N GLY A 305 9.97 -1.06 -21.83
CA GLY A 305 10.72 0.10 -22.32
C GLY A 305 12.20 0.10 -21.94
N ASN A 306 12.99 0.90 -22.67
CA ASN A 306 14.38 1.17 -22.31
C ASN A 306 14.45 1.68 -20.86
N GLU A 307 15.37 1.12 -20.09
CA GLU A 307 15.43 1.23 -18.61
C GLU A 307 15.49 2.69 -18.10
N GLU A 308 15.76 3.69 -18.94
CA GLU A 308 15.89 5.10 -18.52
C GLU A 308 14.66 5.99 -18.87
N THR A 309 13.70 5.51 -19.68
CA THR A 309 12.57 6.32 -20.13
C THR A 309 11.35 6.18 -19.22
N HIS A 310 10.98 7.27 -18.55
CA HIS A 310 9.75 7.33 -17.74
C HIS A 310 9.09 8.70 -17.91
N ALA A 311 7.75 8.72 -17.90
CA ALA A 311 7.01 9.97 -17.87
C ALA A 311 6.89 10.46 -16.42
N VAL A 312 7.12 11.74 -16.20
CA VAL A 312 6.95 12.40 -14.89
C VAL A 312 5.73 13.31 -14.96
N GLN A 313 4.85 13.17 -13.98
CA GLN A 313 3.63 13.99 -13.86
C GLN A 313 3.58 14.56 -12.44
N ASP A 314 3.07 15.78 -12.32
CA ASP A 314 2.67 16.34 -11.02
C ASP A 314 1.14 16.31 -10.93
N PRO A 315 0.56 15.23 -10.38
CA PRO A 315 -0.89 15.12 -10.26
C PRO A 315 -1.45 16.09 -9.22
N CYS A 316 -0.62 16.61 -8.31
CA CYS A 316 -1.02 17.44 -7.18
C CYS A 316 -0.74 18.93 -7.40
N LYS A 317 -0.29 19.34 -8.59
CA LYS A 317 0.13 20.72 -8.89
C LYS A 317 -0.91 21.80 -8.54
N ASP A 318 -2.21 21.45 -8.65
CA ASP A 318 -3.33 22.37 -8.41
C ASP A 318 -3.87 22.28 -6.98
N ILE A 319 -3.30 21.43 -6.13
CA ILE A 319 -3.69 21.28 -4.72
C ILE A 319 -2.95 22.33 -3.89
N THR A 320 -3.67 23.38 -3.49
CA THR A 320 -3.17 24.42 -2.60
C THR A 320 -3.20 23.95 -1.15
N GLY A 321 -2.04 23.68 -0.55
CA GLY A 321 -1.93 23.23 0.84
C GLY A 321 -0.69 22.36 1.09
N SER A 322 -0.33 22.15 2.35
CA SER A 322 0.72 21.18 2.67
C SER A 322 0.18 19.78 2.40
N ASN A 323 0.55 19.22 1.26
CA ASN A 323 0.06 17.92 0.83
C ASN A 323 0.65 16.82 1.75
N ARG A 324 -0.22 16.13 2.49
CA ARG A 324 0.11 15.07 3.46
C ARG A 324 -0.42 13.75 2.93
N ASN A 325 0.46 13.02 2.27
CA ASN A 325 0.29 11.65 1.76
C ASN A 325 -0.72 11.49 0.61
N ALA A 326 -0.25 10.88 -0.47
CA ALA A 326 -1.06 10.44 -1.60
C ALA A 326 -1.05 8.91 -1.64
N ILE A 327 -2.22 8.29 -1.65
CA ILE A 327 -2.39 6.84 -1.66
C ILE A 327 -3.41 6.42 -2.72
N TRP A 328 -3.16 5.30 -3.40
CA TRP A 328 -4.08 4.78 -4.40
C TRP A 328 -5.32 4.15 -3.76
N MET A 329 -6.48 4.46 -4.31
CA MET A 329 -7.71 3.68 -4.15
C MET A 329 -7.96 2.89 -5.43
N LEU A 330 -8.21 1.59 -5.30
CA LEU A 330 -8.27 0.66 -6.43
C LEU A 330 -9.69 0.14 -6.67
N PRO A 331 -10.01 -0.32 -7.89
CA PRO A 331 -11.22 -1.11 -8.14
C PRO A 331 -11.15 -2.47 -7.43
N THR A 332 -12.31 -3.08 -7.14
CA THR A 332 -12.42 -4.35 -6.40
C THR A 332 -12.07 -5.60 -7.22
N ASP A 333 -11.80 -5.43 -8.52
CA ASP A 333 -11.38 -6.49 -9.43
C ASP A 333 -10.06 -6.09 -10.12
N PRO A 334 -8.91 -6.65 -9.70
CA PRO A 334 -7.59 -6.32 -10.23
C PRO A 334 -7.27 -6.86 -11.64
#